data_AF-A0A924SUU6-F1
#
_entry.id   AF-A0A924SUU6-F1
#
_cell.length_a   1.000
_cell.length_b   1.000
_cell.length_c   1.000
_cell.angle_alpha   90.00
_cell.angle_beta   90.00
_cell.angle_gamma   90.00
#
_symmetry.space_group_name_H-M   'P 1'
#
loop_
_entity.id
_entity.type
_entity.pdbx_description
1 polymer ?
#
loop_
_entity_poly.entity_id
_entity_poly.type
_entity_poly.pdbx_seq_one_letter_code
_entity_poly.pdbx_strand_id
1 'polypeptide(L)'
;MLLTKFNLKNIGTTNVSVPAENLFDLPEKVLQFGTGVLLRGLPDYFIDKANRKGIFNGRIVVVKSTEGGDAAAFDKQDGLYTLCMRGLVNGK
;
A
#
# COMPACT_ATOMS: atom_id res chain seq x y z
N MET A 1 12.99 11.89 -0.45
CA MET A 1 11.72 12.40 -1.01
C MET A 1 10.57 11.72 -0.26
N LEU A 2 9.55 12.46 0.18
CA LEU A 2 8.36 11.85 0.79
C LEU A 2 7.50 11.18 -0.29
N LEU A 3 7.04 9.96 -0.01
CA LEU A 3 6.12 9.23 -0.90
C LEU A 3 4.71 9.78 -0.69
N THR A 4 4.29 10.68 -1.57
CA THR A 4 2.93 11.26 -1.57
C THR A 4 2.33 11.12 -2.95
N LYS A 5 1.00 11.20 -3.07
CA LYS A 5 0.30 11.19 -4.36
C LYS A 5 0.87 12.25 -5.31
N PHE A 6 1.19 13.43 -4.78
CA PHE A 6 1.81 14.53 -5.54
C PHE A 6 3.19 14.17 -6.10
N ASN A 7 4.01 13.45 -5.33
CA ASN A 7 5.38 13.09 -5.70
C ASN A 7 5.48 11.78 -6.49
N LEU A 8 4.42 10.98 -6.61
CA LEU A 8 4.43 9.71 -7.35
C LEU A 8 4.93 9.87 -8.79
N LYS A 9 4.51 10.94 -9.48
CA LYS A 9 4.95 11.27 -10.85
C LYS A 9 6.46 11.48 -10.99
N ASN A 10 7.15 11.76 -9.89
CA ASN A 10 8.59 12.00 -9.86
C ASN A 10 9.39 10.72 -9.56
N ILE A 11 8.74 9.57 -9.36
CA ILE A 11 9.39 8.28 -9.12
C ILE A 11 9.67 7.60 -10.46
N GLY A 12 10.94 7.31 -10.73
CA GLY A 12 11.33 6.52 -11.91
C GLY A 12 10.73 5.11 -11.87
N THR A 13 10.09 4.70 -12.96
CA THR A 13 9.30 3.46 -13.05
C THR A 13 10.09 2.23 -13.45
N THR A 14 11.38 2.36 -13.76
CA THR A 14 12.22 1.27 -14.31
C THR A 14 12.24 0.02 -13.42
N ASN A 15 12.20 0.20 -12.09
CA ASN A 15 12.26 -0.91 -11.12
C ASN A 15 11.14 -0.83 -10.06
N VAL A 16 10.16 0.05 -10.24
CA VAL A 16 9.11 0.30 -9.25
C VAL A 16 7.76 0.35 -9.95
N SER A 17 6.82 -0.43 -9.43
CA SER A 17 5.41 -0.36 -9.83
C SER A 17 4.69 0.68 -8.99
N VAL A 18 4.06 1.66 -9.64
CA VAL A 18 3.23 2.68 -9.00
C VAL A 18 1.74 2.36 -9.23
N PRO A 19 0.83 2.70 -8.31
CA PRO A 19 -0.60 2.55 -8.53
C PRO A 19 -1.10 3.50 -9.63
N ALA A 20 -2.15 3.10 -10.34
CA ALA A 20 -2.86 3.98 -11.27
C ALA A 20 -3.74 4.98 -10.51
N GLU A 21 -3.95 6.17 -11.07
CA GLU A 21 -4.66 7.27 -10.38
C GLU A 21 -6.08 6.89 -9.95
N ASN A 22 -6.79 6.14 -10.80
CA ASN A 22 -8.16 5.71 -10.53
C ASN A 22 -8.30 4.79 -9.29
N LEU A 23 -7.21 4.17 -8.82
CA LEU A 23 -7.24 3.34 -7.62
C LEU A 23 -7.43 4.17 -6.35
N PHE A 24 -7.12 5.48 -6.38
CA PHE A 24 -7.27 6.36 -5.23
C PHE A 24 -8.73 6.71 -4.93
N ASP A 25 -9.62 6.54 -5.91
CA ASP A 25 -11.04 6.91 -5.80
C ASP A 25 -11.97 5.70 -5.58
N LEU A 26 -11.39 4.51 -5.38
CA LEU A 26 -12.16 3.30 -5.08
C LEU A 26 -12.89 3.43 -3.72
N PRO A 27 -14.07 2.80 -3.53
CA PRO A 27 -14.76 2.86 -2.25
C PRO A 27 -13.98 2.10 -1.16
N GLU A 28 -14.16 2.50 0.10
CA GLU A 28 -13.64 1.75 1.25
C GLU A 28 -14.50 0.50 1.46
N LYS A 29 -13.87 -0.68 1.51
CA LYS A 29 -14.58 -1.98 1.66
C LYS A 29 -14.01 -2.85 2.78
N VAL A 30 -12.84 -2.49 3.32
CA VAL A 30 -12.17 -3.24 4.38
C VAL A 30 -11.86 -2.30 5.52
N LEU A 31 -12.28 -2.65 6.73
CA LEU A 31 -11.84 -2.03 7.96
C LEU A 31 -10.79 -2.93 8.62
N GLN A 32 -9.55 -2.46 8.67
CA GLN A 32 -8.42 -3.21 9.19
C GLN A 32 -8.01 -2.68 10.56
N PHE A 33 -7.91 -3.57 11.55
CA PHE A 33 -7.34 -3.24 12.86
C PHE A 33 -5.87 -3.67 12.90
N GLY A 34 -4.99 -2.70 13.19
CA GLY A 34 -3.55 -2.90 13.27
C GLY A 34 -2.80 -2.31 12.09
N THR A 35 -1.56 -1.89 12.36
CA THR A 35 -0.67 -1.20 11.41
C THR A 35 0.64 -1.97 11.17
N GLY A 36 0.62 -3.29 11.37
CA GLY A 36 1.80 -4.14 11.34
C GLY A 36 2.35 -4.38 9.93
N VAL A 37 3.61 -4.83 9.86
CA VAL A 37 4.28 -5.20 8.60
C VAL A 37 3.59 -6.38 7.92
N LEU A 38 3.10 -7.36 8.69
CA LEU A 38 2.41 -8.54 8.15
C LEU A 38 1.15 -8.16 7.35
N LEU A 39 0.34 -7.25 7.89
CA LEU A 39 -0.90 -6.79 7.22
C LEU A 39 -0.57 -6.10 5.89
N ARG A 40 0.41 -5.20 5.90
CA ARG A 40 0.87 -4.51 4.68
C ARG A 40 1.49 -5.45 3.65
N GLY A 41 2.20 -6.47 4.10
CA GLY A 41 2.95 -7.39 3.24
C GLY A 41 2.12 -8.55 2.69
N LEU A 42 0.97 -8.87 3.28
CA LEU A 42 0.18 -10.04 2.92
C LEU A 42 -1.26 -9.66 2.48
N PRO A 43 -2.24 -9.37 3.37
CA PRO A 43 -3.60 -9.06 2.93
C PRO A 43 -3.67 -7.79 2.07
N ASP A 44 -3.03 -6.70 2.49
CA ASP A 44 -3.06 -5.42 1.75
C ASP A 44 -2.46 -5.59 0.34
N TYR A 45 -1.38 -6.39 0.22
CA TYR A 45 -0.75 -6.71 -1.06
C TYR A 45 -1.68 -7.46 -2.01
N PHE A 46 -2.43 -8.45 -1.52
CA PHE A 46 -3.38 -9.19 -2.36
C PHE A 46 -4.57 -8.33 -2.77
N ILE A 47 -5.02 -7.41 -1.90
CA ILE A 47 -6.05 -6.43 -2.22
C ILE A 47 -5.56 -5.47 -3.32
N ASP A 48 -4.35 -4.90 -3.19
CA ASP A 48 -3.75 -4.06 -4.23
C ASP A 48 -3.62 -4.81 -5.56
N LYS A 49 -3.12 -6.06 -5.51
CA LYS A 49 -3.00 -6.93 -6.69
C LYS A 49 -4.35 -7.21 -7.37
N ALA A 50 -5.42 -7.40 -6.59
CA ALA A 50 -6.77 -7.60 -7.10
C ALA A 50 -7.37 -6.31 -7.67
N ASN A 51 -7.14 -5.16 -7.03
CA ASN A 51 -7.57 -3.84 -7.50
C ASN A 51 -6.90 -3.47 -8.84
N ARG A 52 -5.59 -3.73 -8.99
CA ARG A 52 -4.88 -3.54 -10.26
C ARG A 52 -5.41 -4.40 -11.41
N LYS A 53 -6.09 -5.51 -11.09
CA LYS A 53 -6.78 -6.38 -12.05
C LYS A 53 -8.26 -6.04 -12.22
N GLY A 54 -8.77 -5.03 -11.53
CA GLY A 54 -10.19 -4.65 -11.56
C GLY A 54 -11.14 -5.65 -10.87
N ILE A 55 -10.63 -6.54 -10.00
CA ILE A 55 -11.41 -7.65 -9.42
C ILE A 55 -12.11 -7.22 -8.12
N PHE A 56 -11.39 -6.62 -7.18
CA PHE A 56 -11.92 -6.30 -5.84
C PHE A 56 -12.55 -4.89 -5.78
N ASN A 57 -11.86 -3.91 -6.36
CA ASN A 57 -12.26 -2.51 -6.45
C ASN A 57 -12.66 -1.93 -5.09
N GLY A 58 -11.78 -2.06 -4.09
CA GLY A 58 -12.02 -1.57 -2.73
C GLY A 58 -10.74 -1.19 -1.99
N ARG A 59 -10.79 -0.10 -1.23
CA ARG A 59 -9.70 0.39 -0.36
C ARG A 59 -9.86 -0.11 1.07
N ILE A 60 -8.77 0.04 1.82
CA ILE A 60 -8.63 -0.38 3.21
C ILE A 60 -8.57 0.85 4.10
N VAL A 61 -9.44 0.91 5.10
CA VAL A 61 -9.36 1.86 6.20
C VAL A 61 -8.57 1.21 7.32
N VAL A 62 -7.46 1.83 7.72
CA VAL A 62 -6.57 1.29 8.75
C VAL A 62 -6.85 1.97 10.09
N VAL A 63 -7.10 1.17 11.12
CA VAL A 63 -7.32 1.59 12.50
C VAL A 63 -6.13 1.20 13.34
N LYS A 64 -5.46 2.19 13.94
CA LYS A 64 -4.43 1.95 14.95
C LYS A 64 -5.11 1.47 16.24
N SER A 65 -4.83 0.23 16.62
CA SER A 65 -5.47 -0.45 17.76
C SER A 65 -4.62 -0.52 19.03
N THR A 66 -3.36 -0.08 18.98
CA THR A 66 -2.42 -0.09 20.12
C THR A 66 -1.77 1.30 20.28
N GLU A 67 -1.20 1.59 21.45
CA GLU A 67 -0.51 2.87 21.68
C GLU A 67 0.78 2.99 20.82
N GLY A 68 1.43 1.85 20.56
CA GLY A 68 2.63 1.75 19.72
C GLY A 68 2.36 1.82 18.21
N GLY A 69 3.40 2.17 17.44
CA GLY A 69 3.31 2.35 15.98
C GLY A 69 2.89 3.76 15.57
N ASP A 70 3.23 4.15 14.34
CA ASP A 70 3.00 5.52 13.85
C ASP A 70 1.89 5.54 12.79
N ALA A 71 0.66 5.89 13.20
CA ALA A 71 -0.43 6.18 12.26
C ALA A 71 -0.14 7.44 11.44
N ALA A 72 0.54 8.43 12.02
CA ALA A 72 0.87 9.67 11.33
C ALA A 72 1.88 9.46 10.18
N ALA A 73 2.64 8.35 10.18
CA ALA A 73 3.47 7.97 9.04
C ALA A 73 2.63 7.69 7.79
N PHE A 74 1.43 7.12 7.94
CA PHE A 74 0.50 6.93 6.82
C PHE A 74 -0.06 8.28 6.36
N ASP A 75 -0.49 9.13 7.29
CA ASP A 75 -1.05 10.44 6.95
C ASP A 75 -0.07 11.32 6.17
N LYS A 76 1.21 11.33 6.58
CA LYS A 76 2.28 12.07 5.89
C LYS A 76 2.56 11.58 4.47
N GLN A 77 2.09 10.39 4.11
CA GLN A 77 2.34 9.73 2.83
C GLN A 77 1.06 9.40 2.07
N ASP A 78 -0.07 10.02 2.40
CA ASP A 78 -1.37 9.76 1.76
C ASP A 78 -1.80 8.27 1.81
N GLY A 79 -1.42 7.56 2.88
CA GLY A 79 -1.64 6.12 3.04
C GLY A 79 -0.71 5.25 2.20
N LEU A 80 0.24 5.82 1.47
CA LEU A 80 1.18 5.10 0.62
C LEU A 80 2.36 4.54 1.41
N TYR A 81 2.85 3.39 0.97
CA TYR A 81 4.08 2.77 1.45
C TYR A 81 4.71 1.91 0.35
N THR A 82 5.99 1.62 0.50
CA THR A 82 6.73 0.78 -0.45
C THR A 82 6.77 -0.66 0.04
N LEU A 83 6.36 -1.61 -0.80
CA LEU A 83 6.58 -3.03 -0.57
C LEU A 83 7.83 -3.49 -1.33
N CYS A 84 8.89 -3.83 -0.60
CA CYS A 84 10.12 -4.39 -1.18
C CYS A 84 10.07 -5.91 -1.10
N MET A 85 9.77 -6.58 -2.22
CA MET A 85 9.80 -8.04 -2.30
C MET A 85 11.24 -8.52 -2.51
N ARG A 86 11.71 -9.39 -1.63
CA ARG A 86 13.02 -10.05 -1.71
C ARG A 86 12.84 -11.54 -1.51
N GLY A 87 13.56 -12.33 -2.27
CA GLY A 87 13.53 -13.78 -2.20
C GLY A 87 14.62 -14.36 -3.09
N LEU A 88 14.88 -15.64 -2.92
CA LEU A 88 15.78 -16.39 -3.78
C LEU A 88 15.03 -16.79 -5.06
N VAL A 89 15.66 -16.56 -6.21
CA VAL A 89 15.18 -16.99 -7.51
C VAL A 89 16.10 -18.12 -7.97
N ASN A 90 15.53 -19.31 -8.19
CA ASN A 90 16.30 -20.52 -8.54
C ASN A 90 17.38 -20.86 -7.49
N GLY A 91 17.09 -20.64 -6.21
CA GLY A 91 18.02 -20.89 -5.11
C GLY A 91 19.18 -19.89 -5.00
N LYS A 92 19.09 -18.74 -5.69
CA LYS A 92 20.10 -17.67 -5.70
C LYS A 92 19.48 -16.31 -5.46
#